data_AF-A0A520Y675-F1
#
_entry.id   AF-A0A520Y675-F1
#
_cell.length_a   1.000
_cell.length_b   1.000
_cell.length_c   1.000
_cell.angle_alpha   90.00
_cell.angle_beta   90.00
_cell.angle_gamma   90.00
#
_symmetry.space_group_name_H-M   'P 1'
#
loop_
_entity.id
_entity.type
_entity.pdbx_description
1 polymer ?
#
loop_
_entity_poly.entity_id
_entity_poly.type
_entity_poly.pdbx_seq_one_letter_code
_entity_poly.pdbx_strand_id
1 'polypeptide(L)' 'MSELKLRKIPFEFDGVDFLWHPKQPAVSALMNQISFISPGFEKYIFRATKEAESLIEDPAVLKEAVEFRLQEG' A
#
# COMPACT_ATOMS: atom_id res chain seq x y z
N MET A 1 13.56 6.33 -16.60
CA MET A 1 14.02 5.83 -15.29
C MET A 1 13.32 6.64 -14.23
N SER A 2 12.66 6.00 -13.26
CA SER A 2 11.98 6.73 -12.19
C SER A 2 13.01 7.28 -11.19
N GLU A 3 12.81 8.50 -10.69
CA GLU A 3 13.56 9.00 -9.54
C GLU A 3 12.87 8.53 -8.25
N LEU A 4 12.98 7.24 -7.93
CA LEU A 4 12.33 6.66 -6.76
C LEU A 4 12.87 7.28 -5.47
N LYS A 5 12.00 7.97 -4.72
CA LYS A 5 12.30 8.53 -3.39
C LYS A 5 11.78 7.60 -2.32
N LEU A 6 12.67 6.85 -1.68
CA LEU A 6 12.32 5.99 -0.56
C LEU A 6 12.01 6.84 0.68
N ARG A 7 10.80 6.68 1.24
CA ARG A 7 10.35 7.38 2.44
C ARG A 7 10.02 6.37 3.52
N LYS A 8 10.69 6.46 4.67
CA LYS A 8 10.28 5.76 5.88
C LYS A 8 9.42 6.70 6.70
N ILE A 9 8.11 6.46 6.70
CA ILE A 9 7.16 7.26 7.46
C ILE A 9 6.97 6.60 8.84
N PRO A 10 7.30 7.28 9.95
CA PRO A 10 6.93 6.81 11.27
C PRO A 10 5.44 7.06 11.47
N PHE A 11 4.61 6.06 11.16
CA PHE A 11 3.18 6.17 11.42
C PHE A 11 2.92 6.21 12.94
N GLU A 12 2.41 7.34 13.42
CA GLU A 12 1.96 7.56 14.80
C GLU A 12 0.49 8.02 14.73
N PHE A 13 -0.36 7.43 15.55
CA PHE A 13 -1.81 7.68 15.53
C PHE A 13 -2.30 8.41 16.79
N ASP A 14 -1.39 8.85 17.66
CA ASP A 14 -1.73 9.58 18.88
C ASP A 14 -2.23 10.99 18.54
N GLY A 15 -3.37 11.37 19.11
CA GLY A 15 -3.99 12.68 18.90
C GLY A 15 -4.69 12.88 17.55
N VAL A 16 -4.90 11.82 16.76
CA VAL A 16 -5.65 11.90 15.50
C VAL A 16 -7.16 11.93 15.76
N ASP A 17 -7.84 12.94 15.23
CA ASP A 17 -9.30 13.07 15.36
C ASP A 17 -10.04 11.91 14.67
N PHE A 18 -11.11 11.44 15.33
CA PHE A 18 -12.03 10.49 14.71
C PHE A 18 -12.88 11.18 13.64
N LEU A 19 -12.60 10.88 12.37
CA LEU A 19 -13.33 11.45 11.23
C LEU A 19 -14.58 10.62 10.91
N TRP A 20 -15.76 11.18 11.17
CA TRP A 20 -17.05 10.62 10.81
C TRP A 20 -17.85 11.57 9.92
N HIS A 21 -18.42 11.06 8.84
CA HIS A 21 -19.24 11.86 7.93
C HIS A 21 -20.73 11.71 8.30
N PRO A 22 -21.34 12.66 9.06
CA PRO A 22 -22.69 12.47 9.60
C PRO A 22 -23.76 12.33 8.53
N LYS A 23 -23.60 12.98 7.36
CA LYS A 23 -24.54 12.86 6.24
C LYS A 23 -24.33 11.60 5.37
N GLN A 24 -23.26 10.85 5.58
CA GLN A 24 -22.89 9.67 4.79
C GLN A 24 -22.31 8.54 5.68
N PRO A 25 -23.10 8.07 6.66
CA PRO A 25 -22.61 7.10 7.66
C PRO A 25 -22.17 5.77 7.04
N ALA A 26 -22.78 5.34 5.94
CA ALA A 26 -22.41 4.13 5.23
C ALA A 26 -20.99 4.21 4.65
N VAL A 27 -20.57 5.38 4.15
CA VAL A 27 -19.22 5.59 3.63
C VAL A 27 -18.20 5.52 4.77
N SER A 28 -18.48 6.18 5.90
CA SER A 28 -17.59 6.11 7.07
C SER A 28 -17.48 4.68 7.62
N ALA A 29 -18.58 3.93 7.67
CA ALA A 29 -18.54 2.52 8.06
C ALA A 29 -17.69 1.68 7.08
N LEU A 30 -17.88 1.86 5.77
CA LEU A 30 -17.11 1.15 4.74
C LEU A 30 -15.62 1.47 4.82
N MET A 31 -15.24 2.75 4.94
CA MET A 31 -13.83 3.13 5.06
C MET A 31 -13.18 2.56 6.32
N ASN A 32 -13.93 2.52 7.43
CA ASN A 32 -13.47 1.86 8.65
C ASN A 32 -13.31 0.34 8.47
N GLN A 33 -14.17 -0.33 7.69
CA GLN A 33 -13.98 -1.75 7.37
C GLN A 33 -12.76 -1.98 6.48
N ILE A 34 -12.57 -1.13 5.46
CA ILE A 34 -11.43 -1.21 4.54
C ILE A 34 -10.10 -1.01 5.28
N SER A 35 -10.04 -0.14 6.29
CA SER A 35 -8.81 0.10 7.05
C SER A 35 -8.29 -1.14 7.79
N PHE A 36 -9.17 -2.09 8.16
CA PHE A 36 -8.75 -3.38 8.72
C PHE A 36 -8.23 -4.36 7.68
N ILE A 37 -8.69 -4.25 6.43
CA ILE A 37 -8.35 -5.19 5.34
C ILE A 37 -7.12 -4.71 4.56
N SER A 38 -7.00 -3.40 4.33
CA SER A 38 -5.94 -2.79 3.50
C SER A 38 -4.53 -3.23 3.91
N PRO A 39 -4.14 -3.24 5.19
CA PRO A 39 -2.79 -3.65 5.58
C PRO A 39 -2.47 -5.11 5.24
N GLY A 40 -3.48 -5.98 5.27
CA GLY A 40 -3.33 -7.38 4.86
C GLY A 40 -3.26 -7.51 3.33
N PHE A 41 -4.10 -6.76 2.63
CA PHE A 41 -4.13 -6.73 1.17
C PHE A 41 -2.82 -6.18 0.57
N GLU A 42 -2.29 -5.08 1.10
CA GLU A 42 -1.00 -4.49 0.69
C GLU A 42 0.14 -5.50 0.85
N LYS A 43 0.21 -6.20 1.99
CA LYS A 43 1.19 -7.26 2.22
C LYS A 43 1.05 -8.43 1.25
N TYR A 44 -0.18 -8.77 0.87
CA TYR A 44 -0.42 -9.80 -0.14
C TYR A 44 0.12 -9.37 -1.50
N ILE A 45 -0.19 -8.15 -1.95
CA ILE A 45 0.30 -7.62 -3.23
C ILE A 45 1.83 -7.59 -3.25
N PHE A 46 2.49 -7.11 -2.19
CA PHE A 46 3.94 -7.13 -2.08
C PHE A 46 4.54 -8.53 -2.29
N ARG A 47 3.96 -9.55 -1.62
CA ARG A 47 4.44 -10.94 -1.71
C ARG A 47 4.21 -11.53 -3.10
N ALA A 48 3.02 -11.31 -3.66
CA ALA A 48 2.67 -11.76 -4.99
C ALA A 48 3.61 -11.17 -6.04
N THR A 49 3.92 -9.86 -5.96
CA THR A 49 4.89 -9.21 -6.85
C THR A 49 6.28 -9.83 -6.70
N LYS A 50 6.75 -10.08 -5.47
CA LYS A 50 8.04 -10.72 -5.22
C LYS A 50 8.13 -12.13 -5.83
N GLU A 51 7.08 -12.92 -5.71
CA GLU A 51 7.03 -14.27 -6.29
C GLU A 51 7.03 -14.20 -7.83
N ALA A 52 6.32 -13.22 -8.39
CA ALA A 52 6.24 -13.00 -9.83
C ALA A 52 7.54 -12.50 -10.46
N GLU A 53 8.47 -11.85 -9.73
CA GLU A 53 9.75 -11.34 -10.28
C GLU A 53 10.52 -12.39 -11.09
N SER A 54 10.49 -13.65 -10.64
CA SER A 54 11.17 -14.77 -11.33
C SER A 54 10.57 -15.15 -12.70
N LEU A 55 9.35 -14.68 -12.98
CA LEU A 55 8.59 -14.95 -14.20
C LEU A 55 8.65 -13.78 -15.20
N ILE A 56 9.25 -12.64 -14.82
CA ILE A 56 9.29 -11.43 -15.64
C ILE A 56 10.52 -11.45 -16.54
N GLU A 57 10.30 -11.59 -17.85
CA GLU A 57 11.37 -11.61 -18.84
C GLU A 57 11.83 -10.21 -19.29
N ASP A 58 10.92 -9.23 -19.30
CA ASP A 58 11.24 -7.85 -19.68
C ASP A 58 12.03 -7.16 -18.55
N PRO A 59 13.30 -6.78 -18.79
CA PRO A 59 14.13 -6.13 -17.76
C PRO A 59 13.58 -4.79 -17.27
N ALA A 60 12.82 -4.06 -18.10
CA ALA A 60 12.20 -2.82 -17.69
C ALA A 60 11.04 -3.07 -16.70
N VAL A 61 10.21 -4.07 -16.97
CA VAL A 61 9.11 -4.47 -16.09
C VAL A 61 9.63 -5.06 -14.78
N LEU A 62 10.69 -5.88 -14.83
CA LEU A 62 11.33 -6.42 -13.62
C LEU A 62 11.86 -5.30 -12.74
N LYS A 63 12.48 -4.28 -13.35
CA LYS A 63 12.97 -3.11 -12.63
C LYS A 63 11.84 -2.36 -11.92
N GLU A 64 10.71 -2.14 -12.59
CA GLU A 64 9.54 -1.49 -11.98
C GLU A 64 8.94 -2.31 -10.83
N ALA A 65 8.86 -3.64 -10.96
CA ALA A 65 8.39 -4.53 -9.91
C ALA A 65 9.28 -4.45 -8.65
N VAL A 66 10.60 -4.40 -8.83
CA VAL A 66 11.57 -4.21 -7.74
C VAL A 66 11.42 -2.82 -7.12
N GLU A 67 11.33 -1.77 -7.94
CA GLU A 67 11.14 -0.38 -7.47
C GLU A 67 9.85 -0.23 -6.64
N PHE A 68 8.75 -0.83 -7.09
CA PHE A 68 7.49 -0.89 -6.33
C PHE A 68 7.69 -1.50 -4.95
N ARG A 69 8.33 -2.68 -4.87
CA ARG A 69 8.56 -3.33 -3.57
C ARG A 69 9.44 -2.51 -2.63
N LEU A 70 10.44 -1.81 -3.15
CA LEU A 70 11.29 -0.94 -2.32
C LEU A 70 10.50 0.22 -1.69
N GLN A 71 9.43 0.69 -2.33
CA GLN A 71 8.54 1.71 -1.76
C GLN A 71 7.72 1.19 -0.58
N GLU A 72 7.22 -0.04 -0.68
CA GLU A 72 6.25 -0.61 0.25
C GLU A 72 6.88 -1.19 1.53
N GLY A 73 8.20 -1.44 1.57
CA GLY A 73 8.91 -1.85 2.79
C GLY A 73 10.10 -2.77 2.60
#